data_AF-A0A478FUE6-F1
#
_entry.id   AF-A0A478FUE6-F1
#
_cell.length_a   1.000
_cell.length_b   1.000
_cell.length_c   1.000
_cell.angle_alpha   90.00
_cell.angle_beta   90.00
_cell.angle_gamma   90.00
#
_symmetry.space_group_name_H-M   'P 1'
#
loop_
_entity.id
_entity.type
_entity.pdbx_description
1 polymer ?
#
loop_
_entity_poly.entity_id
_entity_poly.type
_entity_poly.pdbx_seq_one_letter_code
_entity_poly.pdbx_strand_id
1 'polypeptide(L)'
;MDPLKVGVASGVVVAAVGGGLGLKFILDGRVVTLEGNSSYSGDENKTKVGGKFASLLASVDEGVNASFWSERVHSLASRHEELQIKTDGFFKDAKTEFEAYKKELKKEKAARDDLEAKAKNATEKVKEKCKARYGEDTPISNISDEDKPKWKEFWEFCSVEGKDKTDTMVSQPS
;
A
#
# COMPACT_ATOMS: atom_id res chain seq x y z
N MET A 1 20.73 -35.31 -5.97
CA MET A 1 20.61 -33.88 -5.64
C MET A 1 19.67 -33.32 -6.69
N ASP A 2 18.38 -33.26 -6.35
CA ASP A 2 17.33 -32.76 -7.23
C ASP A 2 16.61 -31.63 -6.50
N PRO A 3 16.82 -30.37 -6.92
CA PRO A 3 15.94 -29.29 -6.48
C PRO A 3 14.61 -29.45 -7.24
N LEU A 4 13.60 -29.81 -6.47
CA LEU A 4 12.21 -29.88 -6.89
C LEU A 4 11.82 -28.60 -7.64
N LYS A 5 11.41 -28.78 -8.91
CA LYS A 5 10.62 -27.81 -9.68
C LYS A 5 9.40 -27.41 -8.85
N VAL A 6 9.45 -26.25 -8.20
CA VAL A 6 8.25 -25.54 -7.76
C VAL A 6 7.93 -24.53 -8.84
N GLY A 7 7.31 -25.04 -9.91
CA GLY A 7 6.62 -24.21 -10.88
C GLY A 7 5.36 -23.66 -10.25
N VAL A 8 5.42 -22.46 -9.68
CA VAL A 8 4.22 -21.69 -9.37
C VAL A 8 3.94 -20.84 -10.61
N ALA A 9 3.09 -21.39 -11.47
CA ALA A 9 2.45 -20.64 -12.53
C ALA A 9 1.46 -19.66 -11.89
N SER A 10 1.92 -18.45 -11.54
CA SER A 10 1.03 -17.35 -11.15
C SER A 10 0.49 -16.69 -12.41
N GLY A 11 -0.46 -17.36 -13.07
CA GLY A 11 -1.27 -16.75 -14.11
C GLY A 11 -2.20 -15.72 -13.47
N VAL A 12 -2.08 -14.45 -13.89
CA VAL A 12 -3.07 -13.42 -13.59
C VAL A 12 -4.36 -13.82 -14.31
N VAL A 13 -5.36 -14.30 -13.56
CA VAL A 13 -6.69 -14.56 -14.10
C VAL A 13 -7.57 -13.35 -13.81
N VAL A 14 -7.76 -12.50 -14.82
CA VAL A 14 -8.73 -11.41 -14.80
C VAL A 14 -10.09 -11.97 -15.22
N ALA A 15 -10.99 -12.15 -14.27
CA ALA A 15 -12.37 -12.54 -14.56
C ALA A 15 -13.27 -11.30 -14.63
N ALA A 16 -13.84 -11.05 -15.82
CA ALA A 16 -14.82 -9.99 -16.03
C ALA A 16 -16.15 -10.37 -15.38
N VAL A 17 -16.70 -9.51 -14.51
CA VAL A 17 -18.05 -9.67 -13.98
C VAL A 17 -18.89 -8.49 -14.47
N GLY A 18 -20.04 -8.83 -15.06
CA GLY A 18 -20.87 -7.92 -15.85
C GLY A 18 -21.36 -6.69 -15.08
N GLY A 19 -21.32 -5.55 -15.78
CA GLY A 19 -21.94 -4.27 -15.39
C GLY A 19 -20.94 -3.19 -14.98
N GLY A 20 -20.17 -2.65 -15.93
CA GLY A 20 -19.11 -1.66 -15.68
C GLY A 20 -17.75 -2.34 -15.46
N LEU A 21 -16.65 -1.77 -15.97
CA LEU A 21 -15.30 -2.35 -15.90
C LEU A 21 -14.87 -2.62 -14.44
N GLY A 22 -15.22 -3.80 -13.91
CA GLY A 22 -14.83 -4.27 -12.59
C GLY A 22 -13.58 -5.14 -12.68
N LEU A 23 -12.45 -4.61 -12.25
CA LEU A 23 -11.27 -5.41 -11.88
C LEU A 23 -11.67 -6.24 -10.65
N LYS A 24 -11.89 -7.55 -10.81
CA LYS A 24 -12.21 -8.44 -9.69
C LYS A 24 -10.91 -9.08 -9.19
N PHE A 25 -10.48 -8.64 -8.02
CA PHE A 25 -9.36 -9.23 -7.29
C PHE A 25 -9.87 -10.43 -6.48
N ILE A 26 -9.17 -11.56 -6.53
CA ILE A 26 -9.51 -12.76 -5.77
C ILE A 26 -8.91 -12.60 -4.36
N LEU A 27 -9.78 -12.39 -3.37
CA LEU A 27 -9.47 -12.41 -1.94
C LEU A 27 -9.29 -13.86 -1.49
N ASP A 28 -8.06 -14.36 -1.53
CA ASP A 28 -7.67 -15.53 -0.74
C ASP A 28 -6.21 -15.38 -0.30
N GLY A 29 -6.01 -15.20 1.02
CA GLY A 29 -4.69 -15.07 1.63
C GLY A 29 -4.65 -14.04 2.76
N ARG A 30 -4.17 -14.44 3.94
CA ARG A 30 -3.75 -13.49 4.98
C ARG A 30 -2.75 -12.51 4.36
N VAL A 31 -3.00 -11.21 4.53
CA VAL A 31 -2.01 -10.18 4.21
C VAL A 31 -0.79 -10.42 5.07
N VAL A 32 0.37 -10.59 4.44
CA VAL A 32 1.65 -10.76 5.13
C VAL A 32 2.05 -9.41 5.71
N THR A 33 2.26 -9.34 7.02
CA THR A 33 2.69 -8.12 7.71
C THR A 33 4.21 -7.96 7.63
N LEU A 34 4.77 -6.91 8.24
CA LEU A 34 6.24 -6.78 8.40
C LEU A 34 6.78 -7.62 9.57
N GLU A 35 5.90 -8.23 10.36
CA GLU A 35 6.25 -9.03 11.53
C GLU A 35 7.09 -10.25 11.14
N GLY A 36 8.19 -10.47 11.85
CA GLY A 36 9.12 -11.57 11.58
C GLY A 36 10.04 -11.35 10.36
N ASN A 37 9.90 -10.25 9.62
CA ASN A 37 10.83 -9.86 8.56
C ASN A 37 11.99 -9.04 9.14
N SER A 38 13.20 -9.62 9.18
CA SER A 38 14.39 -8.99 9.77
C SER A 38 14.71 -7.61 9.18
N SER A 39 14.39 -7.38 7.90
CA SER A 39 14.60 -6.10 7.22
C SER A 39 13.76 -4.96 7.79
N TYR A 40 12.70 -5.28 8.56
CA TYR A 40 11.76 -4.30 9.08
C TYR A 40 11.48 -4.46 10.59
N SER A 41 11.60 -5.64 11.18
CA SER A 41 11.16 -5.94 12.56
C SER A 41 12.23 -6.58 13.48
N GLY A 42 13.51 -6.47 13.13
CA GLY A 42 14.63 -6.86 14.00
C GLY A 42 15.03 -5.82 15.05
N ASP A 43 15.95 -6.17 15.97
CA ASP A 43 16.43 -5.30 17.06
C ASP A 43 16.99 -3.95 16.57
N GLU A 44 17.61 -3.94 15.38
CA GLU A 44 18.12 -2.75 14.71
C GLU A 44 17.01 -1.81 14.21
N ASN A 45 15.79 -2.33 14.05
CA ASN A 45 14.63 -1.63 13.50
C ASN A 45 13.57 -1.28 14.56
N LYS A 46 13.82 -1.57 15.85
CA LYS A 46 12.83 -1.34 16.93
C LYS A 46 12.41 0.12 17.11
N THR A 47 13.27 1.07 16.74
CA THR A 47 12.95 2.51 16.76
C THR A 47 12.29 2.98 15.47
N LYS A 48 12.27 2.14 14.43
CA LYS A 48 11.71 2.47 13.13
C LYS A 48 10.22 2.20 13.07
N VAL A 49 9.51 2.92 12.21
CA VAL A 49 8.06 2.77 11.99
C VAL A 49 7.72 1.34 11.59
N GLY A 50 8.51 0.76 10.67
CA GLY A 50 8.34 -0.62 10.22
C GLY A 50 8.50 -1.65 11.32
N GLY A 51 9.36 -1.38 12.32
CA GLY A 51 9.58 -2.30 13.44
C GLY A 51 8.55 -2.13 14.54
N LYS A 52 8.28 -0.90 14.97
CA LYS A 52 7.33 -0.59 16.04
C LYS A 52 5.89 -0.98 15.68
N PHE A 53 5.52 -0.89 14.42
CA PHE A 53 4.17 -1.21 13.93
C PHE A 53 4.15 -2.39 12.97
N ALA A 54 5.11 -3.31 13.09
CA ALA A 54 5.31 -4.38 12.12
C ALA A 54 4.07 -5.24 11.85
N SER A 55 3.28 -5.51 12.89
CA SER A 55 2.04 -6.30 12.82
C SER A 55 0.86 -5.57 12.15
N LEU A 56 0.95 -4.25 11.99
CA LEU A 56 -0.12 -3.41 11.42
C LEU A 56 0.16 -3.03 9.95
N LEU A 57 1.40 -3.13 9.51
CA LEU A 57 1.86 -2.68 8.20
C LEU A 57 1.98 -3.88 7.25
N ALA A 58 1.50 -3.70 6.02
CA ALA A 58 1.59 -4.72 4.99
C ALA A 58 3.01 -4.81 4.40
N SER A 59 3.52 -6.01 4.18
CA SER A 59 4.79 -6.19 3.46
C SER A 59 4.70 -5.65 2.03
N VAL A 60 5.72 -4.88 1.66
CA VAL A 60 5.95 -4.29 0.32
C VAL A 60 6.90 -5.12 -0.54
N ASP A 61 7.37 -6.27 -0.04
CA ASP A 61 8.33 -7.09 -0.77
C ASP A 61 7.74 -7.58 -2.11
N GLU A 62 8.62 -7.90 -3.05
CA GLU A 62 8.22 -8.30 -4.40
C GLU A 62 7.45 -9.62 -4.37
N GLY A 63 6.35 -9.70 -5.13
CA GLY A 63 5.46 -10.87 -5.14
C GLY A 63 4.63 -11.10 -3.86
N VAL A 64 4.97 -10.43 -2.76
CA VAL A 64 4.21 -10.49 -1.51
C VAL A 64 3.02 -9.53 -1.59
N ASN A 65 1.85 -9.96 -1.12
CA ASN A 65 0.63 -9.14 -1.05
C ASN A 65 0.21 -8.50 -2.39
N ALA A 66 0.53 -9.11 -3.54
CA ALA A 66 0.26 -8.50 -4.85
C ALA A 66 -1.22 -8.11 -5.04
N SER A 67 -2.15 -9.02 -4.71
CA SER A 67 -3.59 -8.76 -4.76
C SER A 67 -4.00 -7.65 -3.79
N PHE A 68 -3.51 -7.69 -2.54
CA PHE A 68 -3.79 -6.66 -1.53
C PHE A 68 -3.35 -5.27 -1.99
N TRP A 69 -2.14 -5.13 -2.54
CA TRP A 69 -1.63 -3.82 -2.96
C TRP A 69 -2.39 -3.26 -4.17
N SER A 70 -2.76 -4.14 -5.10
CA SER A 70 -3.57 -3.73 -6.25
C SER A 70 -4.98 -3.32 -5.83
N GLU A 71 -5.63 -4.10 -4.96
CA GLU A 71 -6.92 -3.76 -4.34
C GLU A 71 -6.86 -2.47 -3.55
N ARG A 72 -5.82 -2.26 -2.75
CA ARG A 72 -5.66 -1.06 -1.92
C ARG A 72 -5.60 0.18 -2.79
N VAL A 73 -4.72 0.20 -3.79
CA VAL A 73 -4.59 1.35 -4.69
C VAL A 73 -5.85 1.56 -5.51
N HIS A 74 -6.48 0.49 -5.99
CA HIS A 74 -7.77 0.56 -6.68
C HIS A 74 -8.87 1.14 -5.80
N SER A 75 -9.05 0.62 -4.58
CA SER A 75 -10.06 1.11 -3.63
C SER A 75 -9.85 2.59 -3.33
N LEU A 76 -8.62 3.01 -3.07
CA LEU A 76 -8.27 4.40 -2.80
C LEU A 76 -8.51 5.31 -4.01
N ALA A 77 -8.17 4.88 -5.23
CA ALA A 77 -8.40 5.65 -6.45
C ALA A 77 -9.89 5.75 -6.81
N SER A 78 -10.67 4.71 -6.50
CA SER A 78 -12.12 4.64 -6.75
C SER A 78 -12.97 5.43 -5.73
N ARG A 79 -12.39 5.89 -4.61
CA ARG A 79 -13.12 6.74 -3.65
C ARG A 79 -13.53 8.06 -4.32
N HIS A 80 -14.82 8.36 -4.24
CA HIS A 80 -15.41 9.59 -4.78
C HIS A 80 -15.05 10.82 -3.94
N GLU A 81 -14.90 10.64 -2.62
CA GLU A 81 -14.36 11.66 -1.74
C GLU A 81 -12.85 11.81 -1.94
N GLU A 82 -12.40 13.06 -1.82
CA GLU A 82 -11.05 13.57 -2.03
C GLU A 82 -9.99 12.89 -1.14
N LEU A 83 -9.69 11.61 -1.40
CA LEU A 83 -8.34 11.14 -1.17
C LEU A 83 -7.44 11.85 -2.19
N GLN A 84 -7.12 13.10 -1.88
CA GLN A 84 -6.10 13.86 -2.57
C GLN A 84 -4.80 13.53 -1.88
N ILE A 85 -3.91 12.87 -2.62
CA ILE A 85 -2.51 12.81 -2.20
C ILE A 85 -2.06 14.26 -2.01
N LYS A 86 -1.70 14.58 -0.76
CA LYS A 86 -1.37 15.96 -0.40
C LYS A 86 -0.13 16.39 -1.17
N THR A 87 -0.11 17.63 -1.64
CA THR A 87 1.04 18.18 -2.37
C THR A 87 2.32 18.19 -1.54
N ASP A 88 2.17 18.26 -0.22
CA ASP A 88 3.20 18.18 0.81
C ASP A 88 3.14 16.87 1.63
N GLY A 89 2.35 15.90 1.17
CA GLY A 89 2.17 14.59 1.81
C GLY A 89 3.37 13.66 1.61
N PHE A 90 3.36 12.53 2.34
CA PHE A 90 4.41 11.51 2.19
C PHE A 90 4.36 10.84 0.82
N PHE A 91 3.20 10.88 0.16
CA PHE A 91 2.97 10.28 -1.14
C PHE A 91 3.05 11.29 -2.30
N LYS A 92 3.51 12.53 -2.06
CA LYS A 92 3.55 13.58 -3.09
C LYS A 92 4.21 13.16 -4.41
N ASP A 93 5.26 12.33 -4.37
CA ASP A 93 5.95 11.87 -5.58
C ASP A 93 5.27 10.64 -6.24
N ALA A 94 4.28 10.04 -5.59
CA ALA A 94 3.39 9.03 -6.17
C ALA A 94 2.09 9.65 -6.73
N LYS A 95 1.87 10.95 -6.49
CA LYS A 95 0.66 11.67 -6.87
C LYS A 95 0.38 11.60 -8.37
N THR A 96 1.41 11.77 -9.19
CA THR A 96 1.28 11.81 -10.65
C THR A 96 0.72 10.49 -11.18
N GLU A 97 1.32 9.37 -10.78
CA GLU A 97 0.91 8.03 -11.22
C GLU A 97 -0.45 7.66 -10.65
N PHE A 98 -0.71 7.99 -9.38
CA PHE A 98 -2.00 7.73 -8.73
C PHE A 98 -3.15 8.50 -9.38
N GLU A 99 -2.97 9.79 -9.67
CA GLU A 99 -3.98 10.61 -10.35
C GLU A 99 -4.15 10.21 -11.82
N ALA A 100 -3.08 9.80 -12.50
CA ALA A 100 -3.18 9.24 -13.85
C ALA A 100 -4.07 7.99 -13.85
N TYR A 101 -3.87 7.09 -12.89
CA TYR A 101 -4.70 5.89 -12.72
C TYR A 101 -6.15 6.23 -12.39
N LYS A 102 -6.38 7.12 -11.41
CA LYS A 102 -7.72 7.60 -11.04
C LYS A 102 -8.48 8.22 -12.22
N LYS A 103 -7.78 9.00 -13.06
CA LYS A 103 -8.35 9.58 -14.28
C LYS A 103 -8.71 8.51 -15.31
N GLU A 104 -7.85 7.51 -15.49
CA GLU A 104 -8.11 6.40 -16.40
C GLU A 104 -9.31 5.57 -15.97
N LEU A 105 -9.40 5.27 -14.67
CA LEU A 105 -10.49 4.52 -14.05
C LEU A 105 -11.87 5.17 -14.28
N LYS A 106 -11.92 6.50 -14.38
CA LYS A 106 -13.16 7.27 -14.62
C LYS A 106 -13.59 7.33 -16.09
N LYS A 107 -12.76 6.88 -17.04
CA LYS A 107 -13.14 6.90 -18.45
C LYS A 107 -14.16 5.81 -18.76
N GLU A 108 -15.22 6.16 -19.48
CA GLU A 108 -16.26 5.22 -19.93
C GLU A 108 -15.70 4.10 -20.85
N LYS A 109 -14.60 4.39 -21.55
CA LYS A 109 -13.89 3.46 -22.44
C LYS A 109 -12.37 3.54 -22.24
N ALA A 110 -11.90 3.19 -21.05
CA ALA A 110 -10.48 2.96 -20.83
C ALA A 110 -10.01 1.72 -21.60
N ALA A 111 -8.85 1.80 -22.26
CA ALA A 111 -8.20 0.61 -22.80
C ALA A 111 -7.71 -0.24 -21.63
N ARG A 112 -8.00 -1.55 -21.66
CA ARG A 112 -7.67 -2.45 -20.54
C ARG A 112 -6.17 -2.45 -20.22
N ASP A 113 -5.32 -2.52 -21.24
CA ASP A 113 -3.86 -2.56 -21.06
C ASP A 113 -3.32 -1.24 -20.47
N ASP A 114 -3.93 -0.11 -20.84
CA ASP A 114 -3.56 1.22 -20.31
C ASP A 114 -4.00 1.39 -18.84
N LEU A 115 -5.20 0.89 -18.51
CA LEU A 115 -5.69 0.86 -17.13
C LEU A 115 -4.79 -0.02 -16.24
N GLU A 116 -4.40 -1.20 -16.73
CA GLU A 116 -3.53 -2.14 -16.01
C GLU A 116 -2.12 -1.58 -15.81
N ALA A 117 -1.53 -0.98 -16.85
CA ALA A 117 -0.22 -0.33 -16.76
C ALA A 117 -0.21 0.82 -15.74
N LYS A 118 -1.25 1.67 -15.75
CA LYS A 118 -1.37 2.77 -14.78
C LYS A 118 -1.62 2.27 -13.35
N ALA A 119 -2.45 1.24 -13.20
CA ALA A 119 -2.68 0.60 -11.89
C ALA A 119 -1.35 0.08 -11.31
N LYS A 120 -0.58 -0.65 -12.13
CA LYS A 120 0.73 -1.18 -11.74
C LYS A 120 1.69 -0.08 -11.31
N ASN A 121 1.86 0.95 -12.13
CA ASN A 121 2.76 2.07 -11.83
C ASN A 121 2.36 2.79 -10.53
N ALA A 122 1.07 3.04 -10.33
CA ALA A 122 0.56 3.64 -9.10
C ALA A 122 0.83 2.74 -7.88
N THR A 123 0.59 1.43 -8.01
CA THR A 123 0.89 0.44 -6.97
C THR A 123 2.38 0.40 -6.61
N GLU A 124 3.28 0.36 -7.60
CA GLU A 124 4.72 0.36 -7.34
C GLU A 124 5.17 1.63 -6.62
N LYS A 125 4.71 2.80 -7.05
CA LYS A 125 5.02 4.08 -6.39
C LYS A 125 4.51 4.13 -4.95
N VAL A 126 3.30 3.65 -4.70
CA VAL A 126 2.75 3.57 -3.34
C VAL A 126 3.61 2.64 -2.48
N LYS A 127 3.98 1.45 -2.98
CA LYS A 127 4.84 0.50 -2.27
C LYS A 127 6.20 1.12 -1.94
N GLU A 128 6.84 1.82 -2.88
CA GLU A 128 8.10 2.54 -2.67
C GLU A 128 7.98 3.56 -1.53
N LYS A 129 6.89 4.33 -1.48
CA LYS A 129 6.68 5.34 -0.44
C LYS A 129 6.37 4.73 0.92
N CYS A 130 5.58 3.65 0.97
CA CYS A 130 5.40 2.88 2.20
C CYS A 130 6.75 2.34 2.71
N LYS A 131 7.55 1.73 1.82
CA LYS A 131 8.87 1.19 2.16
C LYS A 131 9.80 2.24 2.75
N ALA A 132 9.85 3.44 2.14
CA ALA A 132 10.67 4.53 2.64
C ALA A 132 10.28 4.93 4.07
N ARG A 133 8.98 5.01 4.37
CA ARG A 133 8.49 5.36 5.71
C ARG A 133 8.75 4.27 6.74
N TYR A 134 8.77 3.00 6.35
CA TYR A 134 9.09 1.90 7.27
C TYR A 134 10.49 2.04 7.88
N GLY A 135 11.44 2.64 7.16
CA GLY A 135 12.80 2.88 7.63
C GLY A 135 13.01 4.17 8.44
N GLU A 136 11.97 4.99 8.63
CA GLU A 136 12.06 6.22 9.41
C GLU A 136 11.90 5.94 10.90
N ASP A 137 12.56 6.75 11.74
CA ASP A 137 12.38 6.67 13.19
C ASP A 137 10.97 7.07 13.59
N THR A 138 10.41 6.34 14.56
CA THR A 138 9.07 6.63 15.08
C THR A 138 9.08 7.96 15.82
N PRO A 139 8.03 8.79 15.65
CA PRO A 139 7.83 9.97 16.48
C PRO A 139 7.84 9.59 17.97
N ILE A 140 8.62 10.30 18.77
CA ILE A 140 8.95 9.90 20.15
C ILE A 140 7.90 10.40 21.16
N SER A 141 7.26 11.54 20.91
CA SER A 141 6.44 12.22 21.93
C SER A 141 5.17 12.88 21.39
N ASN A 142 5.19 13.41 20.16
CA ASN A 142 4.00 13.94 19.51
C ASN A 142 4.16 13.95 17.98
N ILE A 143 3.01 14.01 17.30
CA ILE A 143 2.94 14.33 15.87
C ILE A 143 2.30 15.71 15.78
N SER A 144 2.97 16.63 15.08
CA SER A 144 2.48 17.99 14.87
C SER A 144 1.13 17.98 14.15
N ASP A 145 0.28 19.00 14.34
CA ASP A 145 -0.99 19.11 13.60
C ASP A 145 -0.78 19.17 12.08
N GLU A 146 0.38 19.65 11.63
CA GLU A 146 0.81 19.68 10.24
C GLU A 146 1.15 18.28 9.69
N ASP A 147 1.72 17.41 10.53
CA ASP A 147 2.13 16.05 10.12
C ASP A 147 1.07 14.98 10.35
N LYS A 148 0.12 15.20 11.27
CA LYS A 148 -1.04 14.32 11.48
C LYS A 148 -1.71 13.87 10.18
N PRO A 149 -2.06 14.78 9.24
CA PRO A 149 -2.69 14.35 8.00
C PRO A 149 -1.75 13.56 7.07
N LYS A 150 -0.42 13.76 7.15
CA LYS A 150 0.56 12.98 6.38
C LYS A 150 0.66 11.56 6.93
N TRP A 151 0.63 11.40 8.25
CA TRP A 151 0.59 10.09 8.90
C TRP A 151 -0.74 9.36 8.69
N LYS A 152 -1.86 10.08 8.70
CA LYS A 152 -3.15 9.53 8.30
C LYS A 152 -3.10 8.95 6.89
N GLU A 153 -2.56 9.71 5.93
CA GLU A 153 -2.33 9.23 4.56
C GLU A 153 -1.48 7.96 4.56
N PHE A 154 -0.35 7.94 5.26
CA PHE A 154 0.48 6.74 5.40
C PHE A 154 -0.30 5.53 5.92
N TRP A 155 -1.11 5.70 6.96
CA TRP A 155 -1.90 4.61 7.54
C TRP A 155 -2.97 4.09 6.57
N GLU A 156 -3.65 4.96 5.85
CA GLU A 156 -4.63 4.58 4.84
C GLU A 156 -4.01 3.83 3.65
N PHE A 157 -2.79 4.17 3.25
CA PHE A 157 -2.08 3.48 2.18
C PHE A 157 -1.40 2.18 2.64
N CYS A 158 -0.68 2.19 3.75
CA CYS A 158 0.30 1.16 4.08
C CYS A 158 -0.17 0.12 5.11
N SER A 159 -1.23 0.40 5.86
CA SER A 159 -1.70 -0.54 6.88
C SER A 159 -2.53 -1.66 6.30
N VAL A 160 -2.52 -2.82 6.95
CA VAL A 160 -3.37 -3.95 6.56
C VAL A 160 -4.84 -3.56 6.59
N GLU A 161 -5.26 -2.81 7.61
CA GLU A 161 -6.67 -2.39 7.77
C GLU A 161 -7.10 -1.22 6.87
N GLY A 162 -6.15 -0.40 6.38
CA GLY A 162 -6.45 0.81 5.62
C GLY A 162 -7.18 1.88 6.43
N LYS A 163 -6.88 1.94 7.73
CA LYS A 163 -7.48 2.89 8.69
C LYS A 163 -6.40 3.75 9.31
N ASP A 164 -6.75 4.98 9.63
CA ASP A 164 -5.92 5.89 10.41
C ASP A 164 -5.57 5.27 11.78
N LYS A 165 -4.27 5.20 12.08
CA LYS A 165 -3.74 4.76 13.38
C LYS A 165 -2.74 5.78 13.92
N THR A 166 -2.82 7.04 13.49
CA THR A 166 -1.89 8.11 13.90
C THR A 166 -1.82 8.24 15.42
N ASP A 167 -2.95 8.10 16.13
CA ASP A 167 -2.99 8.13 17.60
C ASP A 167 -2.17 7.00 18.24
N THR A 168 -2.10 5.82 17.62
CA THR A 168 -1.31 4.70 18.13
C THR A 168 0.19 4.97 18.09
N MET A 169 0.64 5.93 17.27
CA MET A 169 2.04 6.29 17.16
C MET A 169 2.56 7.09 18.36
N VAL A 170 1.67 7.81 19.02
CA VAL A 170 1.99 8.72 20.14
C VAL A 170 1.55 8.18 21.50
N SER A 171 0.71 7.13 21.54
CA SER A 171 0.15 6.59 22.80
C SER A 171 0.94 5.44 23.43
N GLN A 172 2.14 5.10 22.98
CA GLN A 172 2.94 4.05 23.64
C GLN A 172 3.84 4.66 24.72
N PRO A 173 3.59 4.39 26.02
CA PRO A 173 4.51 4.80 27.07
C PRO A 173 5.87 4.12 26.84
N SER A 174 6.93 4.89 27.08
CA SER A 174 8.33 4.44 27.03
C SER A 174 8.61 3.29 27.99
#